data_AF-A0A9E3GVY1-F1
#
_entry.id   AF-A0A9E3GVY1-F1
#
_cell.length_a   1.000
_cell.length_b   1.000
_cell.length_c   1.000
_cell.angle_alpha   90.00
_cell.angle_beta   90.00
_cell.angle_gamma   90.00
#
_symmetry.space_group_name_H-M   'P 1'
#
loop_
_entity.id
_entity.type
_entity.pdbx_description
1 polymer ?
#
loop_
_entity_poly.entity_id
_entity_poly.type
_entity_poly.pdbx_seq_one_letter_code
_entity_poly.pdbx_strand_id
1 'polypeptide(L)'
;MGPPRYVPLLLVLAVACGPGGDVVAPASPSPTVDRAEQLADVTAAVADVAAAQAAADPLLASALTGVREVDVLVARLRDPATVDTAKDQWPRVASAVDGVDLAPLRPAIRRIAFTVDRARAALAIAERTAPTDWEARYLAAEDETLLAVRTYAQEADALAQVLERYWPTYEAIAALTGPFVERRWVYRSSEEAAAAYEVEISRHLAELARAQASIEEFRERRDEAGRAVNEAVAETREVFRDRPTAEPSVTP
;
A
#
# COMPACT_ATOMS: atom_id res chain seq x y z
N MET A 1 6.28 -8.74 14.22
CA MET A 1 6.75 -8.05 12.99
C MET A 1 5.96 -6.76 12.87
N GLY A 2 6.62 -5.60 12.98
CA GLY A 2 5.96 -4.30 12.80
C GLY A 2 5.55 -4.10 11.35
N PRO A 3 4.56 -3.25 11.04
CA PRO A 3 4.24 -2.93 9.66
C PRO A 3 5.50 -2.37 8.99
N PRO A 4 5.81 -2.76 7.74
CA PRO A 4 6.85 -2.10 6.99
C PRO A 4 6.56 -0.59 7.01
N ARG A 5 7.53 0.20 7.47
CA ARG A 5 7.49 1.65 7.32
C ARG A 5 7.67 1.90 5.84
N TYR A 6 6.56 1.97 5.11
CA TYR A 6 6.57 2.40 3.72
C TYR A 6 7.12 3.81 3.73
N VAL A 7 8.32 3.97 3.19
CA VAL A 7 8.89 5.29 2.96
C VAL A 7 7.87 5.97 2.04
N PRO A 8 7.29 7.13 2.41
CA PRO A 8 6.48 7.87 1.46
C PRO A 8 7.31 7.97 0.18
N LEU A 9 6.71 7.69 -0.98
CA LEU A 9 7.32 7.85 -2.30
C LEU A 9 7.87 9.29 -2.40
N LEU A 10 9.08 9.47 -1.88
CA LEU A 10 9.83 10.70 -1.83
C LEU A 10 10.64 10.65 -3.10
N LEU A 11 9.93 10.96 -4.19
CA LEU A 11 10.52 11.21 -5.47
C LEU A 11 11.29 12.51 -5.40
N VAL A 12 12.54 12.43 -5.85
CA VAL A 12 13.52 13.50 -5.80
C VAL A 12 13.37 14.40 -7.03
N LEU A 13 12.14 14.78 -7.38
CA LEU A 13 11.85 15.66 -8.52
C LEU A 13 11.84 17.14 -8.13
N ALA A 14 12.73 17.57 -7.24
CA ALA A 14 12.72 18.93 -6.69
C ALA A 14 13.94 19.81 -7.01
N VAL A 15 14.91 19.39 -7.86
CA VAL A 15 16.16 20.18 -8.00
C VAL A 15 16.61 20.45 -9.45
N ALA A 16 15.90 20.01 -10.48
CA ALA A 16 16.34 20.30 -11.85
C ALA A 16 15.91 21.70 -12.38
N CYS A 17 14.89 22.33 -11.80
CA CYS A 17 14.36 23.61 -12.29
C CYS A 17 14.38 24.68 -11.18
N GLY A 18 15.57 25.19 -10.83
CA GLY A 18 15.65 26.45 -10.10
C GLY A 18 15.26 27.62 -11.00
N PRO A 19 14.40 28.56 -10.56
CA PRO A 19 14.17 29.80 -11.28
C PRO A 19 15.37 30.72 -11.02
N GLY A 20 16.26 30.86 -12.00
CA GLY A 20 17.47 31.66 -11.84
C GLY A 20 17.96 32.23 -13.16
N GLY A 21 17.34 33.34 -13.58
CA GLY A 21 17.87 34.18 -14.65
C GLY A 21 16.79 34.92 -15.43
N ASP A 22 16.42 36.12 -14.98
CA ASP A 22 15.71 37.10 -15.80
C ASP A 22 16.61 37.51 -16.98
N VAL A 23 16.30 37.04 -18.19
CA VAL A 23 16.61 37.77 -19.44
C VAL A 23 15.45 37.57 -20.42
N VAL A 24 14.69 38.65 -20.63
CA VAL A 24 13.65 38.77 -21.65
C VAL A 24 14.28 38.75 -23.05
N ALA A 25 13.83 37.83 -23.93
CA ALA A 25 13.97 37.93 -25.39
C ALA A 25 12.82 37.17 -26.10
N PRO A 26 12.35 37.63 -27.28
CA PRO A 26 11.01 37.37 -27.77
C PRO A 26 10.84 36.03 -28.50
N ALA A 27 9.62 35.48 -28.38
CA ALA A 27 8.92 34.52 -29.22
C ALA A 27 9.75 33.80 -30.30
N SER A 28 10.48 32.76 -29.89
CA SER A 28 10.67 31.56 -30.69
C SER A 28 10.02 30.41 -29.91
N PRO A 29 9.36 29.42 -30.54
CA PRO A 29 9.01 28.19 -29.83
C PRO A 29 10.33 27.56 -29.40
N SER A 30 10.72 27.80 -28.16
CA SER A 30 12.03 27.42 -27.66
C SER A 30 11.89 26.01 -27.10
N PRO A 31 12.68 25.03 -27.56
CA PRO A 31 12.61 23.64 -27.10
C PRO A 31 12.85 23.49 -25.57
N THR A 32 13.33 24.54 -24.91
CA THR A 32 13.51 24.64 -23.46
C THR A 32 12.22 24.88 -22.66
N VAL A 33 11.22 25.59 -23.22
CA VAL A 33 9.92 25.81 -22.56
C VAL A 33 9.11 24.51 -22.55
N ASP A 34 9.09 23.81 -23.69
CA ASP A 34 8.45 22.50 -23.83
C ASP A 34 9.06 21.45 -22.89
N ARG A 35 10.38 21.52 -22.63
CA ARG A 35 11.07 20.60 -21.72
C ARG A 35 10.72 20.85 -20.25
N ALA A 36 10.70 22.12 -19.83
CA ALA A 36 10.34 22.47 -18.45
C ALA A 36 8.89 22.07 -18.15
N GLU A 37 7.98 22.25 -19.11
CA GLU A 37 6.59 21.81 -19.02
C GLU A 37 6.49 20.27 -18.93
N GLN A 38 7.20 19.52 -19.78
CA GLN A 38 7.24 18.05 -19.71
C GLN A 38 7.73 17.53 -18.35
N LEU A 39 8.77 18.13 -17.78
CA LEU A 39 9.29 17.72 -16.46
C LEU A 39 8.33 18.11 -15.32
N ALA A 40 7.61 19.24 -15.45
CA ALA A 40 6.56 19.61 -14.52
C ALA A 40 5.38 18.61 -14.57
N ASP A 41 5.00 18.17 -15.76
CA ASP A 41 3.97 17.15 -15.97
C ASP A 41 4.36 15.80 -15.37
N VAL A 42 5.61 15.36 -15.56
CA VAL A 42 6.15 14.15 -14.91
C VAL A 42 6.07 14.30 -13.39
N THR A 43 6.52 15.43 -12.85
CA THR A 43 6.50 15.71 -11.40
C THR A 43 5.08 15.66 -10.83
N ALA A 44 4.12 16.29 -11.51
CA ALA A 44 2.72 16.29 -11.10
C ALA A 44 2.11 14.88 -11.17
N ALA A 45 2.36 14.13 -12.26
CA ALA A 45 1.83 12.79 -12.42
C ALA A 45 2.37 11.82 -11.37
N VAL A 46 3.65 11.95 -11.03
CA VAL A 46 4.35 11.24 -9.97
C VAL A 46 3.81 11.60 -8.57
N ALA A 47 3.58 12.89 -8.29
CA ALA A 47 2.98 13.33 -7.04
C ALA A 47 1.56 12.77 -6.85
N ASP A 48 0.79 12.66 -7.94
CA ASP A 48 -0.53 12.03 -7.91
C ASP A 48 -0.48 10.52 -7.59
N VAL A 49 0.58 9.81 -8.00
CA VAL A 49 0.81 8.41 -7.60
C VAL A 49 1.00 8.32 -6.09
N ALA A 50 1.87 9.18 -5.54
CA ALA A 50 2.12 9.22 -4.09
C ALA A 50 0.84 9.55 -3.30
N ALA A 51 0.03 10.50 -3.78
CA ALA A 51 -1.25 10.84 -3.17
C ALA A 51 -2.27 9.68 -3.25
N ALA A 52 -2.33 8.98 -4.39
CA ALA A 52 -3.19 7.80 -4.54
C ALA A 52 -2.79 6.68 -3.57
N GLN A 53 -1.48 6.43 -3.41
CA GLN A 53 -0.98 5.44 -2.47
C GLN A 53 -1.27 5.83 -1.02
N ALA A 54 -1.01 7.09 -0.64
CA ALA A 54 -1.30 7.58 0.70
C ALA A 54 -2.80 7.47 1.09
N ALA A 55 -3.70 7.51 0.11
CA ALA A 55 -5.13 7.28 0.33
C ALA A 55 -5.48 5.79 0.48
N ALA A 56 -4.82 4.89 -0.24
CA ALA A 56 -5.12 3.46 -0.23
C ALA A 56 -4.49 2.72 0.97
N ASP A 57 -3.27 3.07 1.35
CA ASP A 57 -2.51 2.43 2.43
C ASP A 57 -3.27 2.32 3.77
N PRO A 58 -3.90 3.39 4.31
CA PRO A 58 -4.63 3.29 5.56
C PRO A 58 -5.87 2.38 5.46
N LEU A 59 -6.52 2.32 4.31
CA LEU A 59 -7.67 1.44 4.08
C LEU A 59 -7.23 -0.03 4.12
N LEU A 60 -6.16 -0.37 3.40
CA LEU A 60 -5.62 -1.72 3.37
C LEU A 60 -5.09 -2.14 4.75
N ALA A 61 -4.41 -1.23 5.45
CA ALA A 61 -3.92 -1.47 6.80
C ALA A 61 -5.06 -1.71 7.80
N SER A 62 -6.15 -0.94 7.72
CA SER A 62 -7.34 -1.14 8.55
C SER A 62 -7.95 -2.52 8.31
N ALA A 63 -8.19 -2.89 7.05
CA ALA A 63 -8.78 -4.18 6.70
C ALA A 63 -7.94 -5.38 7.21
N LEU A 64 -6.62 -5.33 7.01
CA LEU A 64 -5.71 -6.38 7.50
C LEU A 64 -5.61 -6.43 9.02
N THR A 65 -5.75 -5.28 9.69
CA THR A 65 -5.85 -5.23 11.15
C THR A 65 -7.12 -5.91 11.61
N GLY A 66 -8.27 -5.60 11.01
CA GLY A 66 -9.55 -6.27 11.33
C GLY A 66 -9.48 -7.79 11.19
N VAL A 67 -8.96 -8.29 10.06
CA VAL A 67 -8.74 -9.73 9.84
C VAL A 67 -7.87 -10.34 10.95
N ARG A 68 -6.70 -9.74 11.21
CA ARG A 68 -5.75 -10.25 12.20
C ARG A 68 -6.33 -10.29 13.62
N GLU A 69 -7.06 -9.26 14.01
CA GLU A 69 -7.69 -9.19 15.33
C GLU A 69 -8.72 -10.31 15.51
N VAL A 70 -9.53 -10.58 14.48
CA VAL A 70 -10.48 -11.70 14.49
C VAL A 70 -9.74 -13.05 14.54
N ASP A 71 -8.73 -13.27 13.69
CA ASP A 71 -7.96 -14.52 13.66
C ASP A 71 -7.33 -14.85 15.02
N VAL A 72 -6.69 -13.86 15.64
CA VAL A 72 -6.06 -14.01 16.96
C VAL A 72 -7.11 -14.31 18.02
N LEU A 73 -8.24 -13.60 18.00
CA LEU A 73 -9.31 -13.83 18.97
C LEU A 73 -9.92 -15.22 18.82
N VAL A 74 -10.23 -15.64 17.59
CA VAL A 74 -10.77 -16.97 17.30
C VAL A 74 -9.84 -18.06 17.80
N ALA A 75 -8.53 -17.96 17.50
CA ALA A 75 -7.56 -18.94 17.97
C ALA A 75 -7.53 -19.01 19.51
N ARG A 76 -7.58 -17.87 20.19
CA ARG A 76 -7.54 -17.80 21.66
C ARG A 76 -8.83 -18.27 22.33
N LEU A 77 -9.98 -18.00 21.73
CA LEU A 77 -11.27 -18.44 22.26
C LEU A 77 -11.50 -19.94 22.07
N ARG A 78 -10.82 -20.57 21.10
CA ARG A 78 -10.81 -22.03 20.89
C ARG A 78 -9.79 -22.76 21.77
N ASP A 79 -8.90 -22.05 22.46
CA ASP A 79 -7.91 -22.65 23.36
C ASP A 79 -8.40 -22.56 24.82
N PRO A 80 -8.60 -23.71 25.50
CA PRO A 80 -8.97 -23.73 26.92
C PRO A 80 -8.05 -22.92 27.82
N ALA A 81 -6.76 -22.81 27.49
CA ALA A 81 -5.78 -22.07 28.28
C ALA A 81 -5.98 -20.55 28.18
N THR A 82 -6.55 -20.04 27.09
CA THR A 82 -6.64 -18.60 26.84
C THR A 82 -8.05 -18.04 26.77
N VAL A 83 -9.09 -18.86 26.60
CA VAL A 83 -10.49 -18.44 26.40
C VAL A 83 -10.98 -17.41 27.43
N ASP A 84 -10.58 -17.56 28.70
CA ASP A 84 -11.00 -16.65 29.77
C ASP A 84 -10.39 -15.26 29.71
N THR A 85 -9.16 -15.16 29.20
CA THR A 85 -8.46 -13.88 29.01
C THR A 85 -8.75 -13.28 27.64
N ALA A 86 -9.12 -14.11 26.67
CA ALA A 86 -9.39 -13.71 25.30
C ALA A 86 -10.70 -12.94 25.18
N LYS A 87 -11.71 -13.31 25.97
CA LYS A 87 -13.03 -12.65 25.96
C LYS A 87 -12.94 -11.14 26.21
N ASP A 88 -11.98 -10.70 27.03
CA ASP A 88 -11.81 -9.29 27.39
C ASP A 88 -11.29 -8.44 26.22
N GLN A 89 -10.78 -9.09 25.15
CA GLN A 89 -10.32 -8.44 23.94
C GLN A 89 -11.46 -8.18 22.94
N TRP A 90 -12.63 -8.80 23.16
CA TRP A 90 -13.77 -8.69 22.25
C TRP A 90 -14.16 -7.24 21.90
N PRO A 91 -14.28 -6.28 22.84
CA PRO A 91 -14.66 -4.91 22.50
C PRO A 91 -13.69 -4.23 21.52
N ARG A 92 -12.39 -4.52 21.65
CA ARG A 92 -11.36 -4.03 20.70
C ARG A 92 -11.54 -4.66 19.33
N VAL A 93 -11.77 -5.98 19.26
CA VAL A 93 -11.95 -6.70 17.99
C VAL A 93 -13.24 -6.26 17.30
N ALA A 94 -14.34 -6.11 18.04
CA ALA A 94 -15.60 -5.58 17.53
C ALA A 94 -15.40 -4.18 16.94
N SER A 95 -14.77 -3.27 17.67
CA SER A 95 -14.46 -1.93 17.16
C SER A 95 -13.54 -1.95 15.93
N ALA A 96 -12.62 -2.90 15.83
CA ALA A 96 -11.74 -3.05 14.66
C ALA A 96 -12.52 -3.54 13.44
N VAL A 97 -13.46 -4.48 13.62
CA VAL A 97 -14.34 -4.98 12.54
C VAL A 97 -15.32 -3.90 12.09
N ASP A 98 -16.00 -3.23 13.02
CA ASP A 98 -16.96 -2.16 12.73
C ASP A 98 -16.31 -0.95 12.03
N GLY A 99 -15.01 -0.74 12.25
CA GLY A 99 -14.23 0.34 11.64
C GLY A 99 -13.70 0.04 10.23
N VAL A 100 -13.90 -1.18 9.71
CA VAL A 100 -13.43 -1.56 8.37
C VAL A 100 -14.50 -1.27 7.34
N ASP A 101 -14.19 -0.35 6.43
CA ASP A 101 -14.95 -0.12 5.21
C ASP A 101 -14.13 -0.59 4.00
N LEU A 102 -14.58 -1.67 3.36
CA LEU A 102 -13.94 -2.23 2.17
C LEU A 102 -14.41 -1.57 0.87
N ALA A 103 -15.55 -0.88 0.87
CA ALA A 103 -16.10 -0.27 -0.35
C ALA A 103 -15.11 0.69 -1.06
N PRO A 104 -14.34 1.55 -0.36
CA PRO A 104 -13.37 2.42 -1.02
C PRO A 104 -12.04 1.74 -1.37
N LEU A 105 -11.75 0.54 -0.85
CA LEU A 105 -10.42 -0.06 -0.89
C LEU A 105 -9.94 -0.34 -2.32
N ARG A 106 -10.68 -1.13 -3.10
CA ARG A 106 -10.30 -1.46 -4.47
C ARG A 106 -10.32 -0.25 -5.40
N PRO A 107 -11.32 0.65 -5.37
CA PRO A 107 -11.25 1.91 -6.10
C PRO A 107 -9.97 2.71 -5.81
N ALA A 108 -9.57 2.80 -4.54
CA ALA A 108 -8.34 3.49 -4.15
C ALA A 108 -7.08 2.81 -4.70
N ILE A 109 -6.98 1.47 -4.59
CA ILE A 109 -5.82 0.72 -5.11
C ILE A 109 -5.73 0.80 -6.64
N ARG A 110 -6.86 0.63 -7.34
CA ARG A 110 -6.90 0.73 -8.81
C ARG A 110 -6.53 2.13 -9.30
N ARG A 111 -6.83 3.16 -8.51
CA ARG A 111 -6.39 4.53 -8.81
C ARG A 111 -4.87 4.63 -8.83
N ILE A 112 -4.14 3.91 -7.98
CA ILE A 112 -2.66 3.86 -8.02
C ILE A 112 -2.20 3.37 -9.40
N ALA A 113 -2.67 2.20 -9.84
CA ALA A 113 -2.28 1.62 -11.12
C ALA A 113 -2.60 2.55 -12.30
N PHE A 114 -3.76 3.21 -12.28
CA PHE A 114 -4.15 4.21 -13.27
C PHE A 114 -3.23 5.44 -13.25
N THR A 115 -2.92 5.99 -12.07
CA THR A 115 -2.02 7.14 -11.94
C THR A 115 -0.60 6.81 -12.38
N VAL A 116 -0.14 5.57 -12.12
CA VAL A 116 1.15 5.07 -12.57
C VAL A 116 1.19 4.99 -14.09
N ASP A 117 0.17 4.43 -14.75
CA ASP A 117 0.13 4.34 -16.21
C ASP A 117 0.21 5.73 -16.86
N ARG A 118 -0.47 6.72 -16.28
CA ARG A 118 -0.38 8.12 -16.73
C ARG A 118 1.01 8.71 -16.48
N ALA A 119 1.63 8.46 -15.33
CA ALA A 119 2.98 8.96 -15.03
C ALA A 119 4.02 8.37 -15.99
N ARG A 120 3.93 7.07 -16.28
CA ARG A 120 4.80 6.40 -17.26
C ARG A 120 4.62 6.94 -18.67
N ALA A 121 3.40 7.27 -19.07
CA ALA A 121 3.14 7.90 -20.37
C ALA A 121 3.81 9.28 -20.48
N ALA A 122 3.75 10.10 -19.42
CA ALA A 122 4.46 11.38 -19.37
C ALA A 122 6.00 11.18 -19.39
N LEU A 123 6.49 10.20 -18.63
CA LEU A 123 7.90 9.86 -18.55
C LEU A 123 8.48 9.40 -19.89
N ALA A 124 7.75 8.59 -20.65
CA ALA A 124 8.18 8.12 -21.99
C ALA A 124 8.29 9.25 -23.02
N ILE A 125 7.55 10.36 -22.84
CA ILE A 125 7.74 11.57 -23.64
C ILE A 125 9.04 12.25 -23.21
N ALA A 126 9.26 12.38 -21.91
CA ALA A 126 10.45 13.03 -21.36
C ALA A 126 11.76 12.27 -21.65
N GLU A 127 11.74 10.95 -21.66
CA GLU A 127 12.92 10.12 -21.91
C GLU A 127 13.44 10.30 -23.35
N ARG A 128 12.53 10.36 -24.34
CA ARG A 128 12.88 10.55 -25.76
C ARG A 128 13.54 11.89 -26.07
N THR A 129 13.37 12.87 -25.19
CA THR A 129 13.90 14.22 -25.31
C THR A 129 14.99 14.51 -24.27
N ALA A 130 15.53 13.48 -23.61
CA ALA A 130 16.58 13.64 -22.61
C ALA A 130 17.87 14.23 -23.24
N PRO A 131 18.34 15.38 -22.76
CA PRO A 131 19.51 16.08 -23.32
C PRO A 131 20.85 15.47 -22.89
N THR A 132 20.88 14.61 -21.86
CA THR A 132 22.10 14.02 -21.32
C THR A 132 21.93 12.55 -20.98
N ASP A 133 23.03 11.79 -21.03
CA ASP A 133 23.07 10.38 -20.61
C ASP A 133 22.69 10.20 -19.13
N TRP A 134 23.02 11.19 -18.28
CA TRP A 134 22.58 11.17 -16.88
C TRP A 134 21.05 11.26 -16.78
N GLU A 135 20.44 12.20 -17.50
CA GLU A 135 19.00 12.42 -17.46
C GLU A 135 18.23 11.23 -18.05
N ALA A 136 18.74 10.62 -19.12
CA ALA A 136 18.18 9.38 -19.66
C ALA A 136 18.23 8.23 -18.64
N ARG A 137 19.36 8.03 -17.95
CA ARG A 137 19.47 7.03 -16.87
C ARG A 137 18.54 7.31 -15.70
N TYR A 138 18.39 8.58 -15.30
CA TYR A 138 17.50 8.96 -14.22
C TYR A 138 16.04 8.68 -14.57
N LEU A 139 15.60 9.10 -15.77
CA LEU A 139 14.23 8.84 -16.23
C LEU A 139 13.96 7.34 -16.40
N ALA A 140 14.94 6.55 -16.83
CA ALA A 140 14.78 5.09 -16.88
C ALA A 140 14.61 4.48 -15.47
N ALA A 141 15.39 4.93 -14.48
CA ALA A 141 15.25 4.46 -13.10
C ALA A 141 13.89 4.85 -12.48
N GLU A 142 13.38 6.04 -12.83
CA GLU A 142 12.02 6.46 -12.47
C GLU A 142 10.94 5.54 -13.11
N ASP A 143 11.12 5.09 -14.36
CA ASP A 143 10.18 4.15 -14.99
C ASP A 143 10.15 2.80 -14.27
N GLU A 144 11.33 2.28 -13.91
CA GLU A 144 11.46 1.04 -13.13
C GLU A 144 10.80 1.17 -11.75
N THR A 145 10.93 2.33 -11.10
CA THR A 145 10.22 2.61 -9.84
C THR A 145 8.71 2.59 -10.05
N LEU A 146 8.20 3.25 -11.10
CA LEU A 146 6.78 3.24 -11.42
C LEU A 146 6.28 1.84 -11.78
N LEU A 147 7.07 1.04 -12.49
CA LEU A 147 6.77 -0.36 -12.77
C LEU A 147 6.65 -1.19 -11.49
N ALA A 148 7.57 -1.03 -10.55
CA ALA A 148 7.51 -1.70 -9.25
C ALA A 148 6.23 -1.29 -8.48
N VAL A 149 5.87 0.00 -8.48
CA VAL A 149 4.64 0.49 -7.83
C VAL A 149 3.39 -0.08 -8.51
N ARG A 150 3.40 -0.24 -9.84
CA ARG A 150 2.31 -0.91 -10.57
C ARG A 150 2.13 -2.35 -10.11
N THR A 151 3.22 -3.11 -10.02
CA THR A 151 3.19 -4.50 -9.54
C THR A 151 2.65 -4.57 -8.11
N TYR A 152 3.12 -3.68 -7.22
CA TYR A 152 2.58 -3.57 -5.86
C TYR A 152 1.07 -3.31 -5.85
N ALA A 153 0.59 -2.38 -6.69
CA ALA A 153 -0.85 -2.08 -6.79
C ALA A 153 -1.66 -3.28 -7.32
N GLN A 154 -1.10 -4.09 -8.22
CA GLN A 154 -1.74 -5.31 -8.71
C GLN A 154 -1.88 -6.37 -7.61
N GLU A 155 -0.79 -6.63 -6.88
CA GLU A 155 -0.84 -7.57 -5.74
C GLU A 155 -1.75 -7.06 -4.62
N ALA A 156 -1.78 -5.74 -4.38
CA ALA A 156 -2.71 -5.11 -3.44
C ALA A 156 -4.19 -5.25 -3.89
N ASP A 157 -4.52 -5.09 -5.19
CA ASP A 157 -5.90 -5.28 -5.67
C ASP A 157 -6.34 -6.74 -5.53
N ALA A 158 -5.42 -7.67 -5.79
CA ALA A 158 -5.69 -9.08 -5.63
C ALA A 158 -5.93 -9.45 -4.15
N LEU A 159 -5.12 -8.90 -3.23
CA LEU A 159 -5.36 -9.03 -1.79
C LEU A 159 -6.70 -8.40 -1.37
N ALA A 160 -7.01 -7.21 -1.88
CA ALA A 160 -8.28 -6.53 -1.60
C ALA A 160 -9.48 -7.33 -2.12
N GLN A 161 -9.36 -8.00 -3.27
CA GLN A 161 -10.39 -8.90 -3.79
C GLN A 161 -10.60 -10.12 -2.88
N VAL A 162 -9.53 -10.68 -2.32
CA VAL A 162 -9.62 -11.77 -1.34
C VAL A 162 -10.30 -11.27 -0.06
N LEU A 163 -9.93 -10.07 0.42
CA LEU A 163 -10.57 -9.45 1.58
C LEU A 163 -12.07 -9.25 1.34
N GLU A 164 -12.48 -8.62 0.24
CA GLU A 164 -13.90 -8.45 -0.13
C GLU A 164 -14.67 -9.77 -0.17
N ARG A 165 -14.04 -10.82 -0.72
CA ARG A 165 -14.66 -12.14 -0.83
C ARG A 165 -14.93 -12.77 0.53
N TYR A 166 -13.98 -12.66 1.46
CA TYR A 166 -14.03 -13.38 2.74
C TYR A 166 -14.48 -12.52 3.92
N TRP A 167 -14.56 -11.20 3.76
CA TRP A 167 -15.01 -10.28 4.80
C TRP A 167 -16.34 -10.67 5.45
N PRO A 168 -17.36 -11.13 4.71
CA PRO A 168 -18.62 -11.59 5.33
C PRO A 168 -18.42 -12.75 6.31
N THR A 169 -17.39 -13.59 6.12
CA THR A 169 -17.05 -14.66 7.07
C THR A 169 -16.50 -14.08 8.37
N TYR A 170 -15.61 -13.09 8.29
CA TYR A 170 -15.06 -12.39 9.45
C TYR A 170 -16.17 -11.65 10.23
N GLU A 171 -17.06 -10.95 9.54
CA GLU A 171 -18.23 -10.30 10.14
C GLU A 171 -19.16 -11.31 10.83
N ALA A 172 -19.45 -12.44 10.17
CA ALA A 172 -20.31 -13.47 10.74
C ALA A 172 -19.68 -14.10 12.00
N ILE A 173 -18.37 -14.34 12.01
CA ILE A 173 -17.65 -14.84 13.18
C ILE A 173 -17.66 -13.80 14.30
N ALA A 174 -17.40 -12.53 14.00
CA ALA A 174 -17.48 -11.44 14.96
C ALA A 174 -18.89 -11.36 15.58
N ALA A 175 -19.93 -11.38 14.75
CA ALA A 175 -21.33 -11.35 15.21
C ALA A 175 -21.71 -12.53 16.13
N LEU A 176 -21.10 -13.70 15.96
CA LEU A 176 -21.28 -14.85 16.85
C LEU A 176 -20.45 -14.74 18.14
N THR A 177 -19.30 -14.08 18.06
CA THR A 177 -18.34 -13.98 19.16
C THR A 177 -18.85 -13.10 20.30
N GLY A 178 -19.53 -12.00 20.02
CA GLY A 178 -20.12 -11.14 21.06
C GLY A 178 -21.10 -11.88 21.99
N PRO A 179 -22.17 -12.49 21.45
CA PRO A 179 -23.11 -13.29 22.25
C PRO A 179 -22.48 -14.47 22.97
N PHE A 180 -21.40 -15.06 22.44
CA PHE A 180 -20.62 -16.07 23.14
C PHE A 180 -19.91 -15.48 24.37
N VAL A 181 -19.21 -14.35 24.22
CA VAL A 181 -18.49 -13.67 25.30
C VAL A 181 -19.46 -13.27 26.43
N GLU A 182 -20.63 -12.73 26.10
CA GLU A 182 -21.66 -12.37 27.07
C GLU A 182 -22.18 -13.56 27.88
N ARG A 183 -22.23 -14.75 27.27
CA ARG A 183 -22.68 -16.00 27.88
C ARG A 183 -21.53 -16.85 28.45
N ARG A 184 -20.29 -16.35 28.45
CA ARG A 184 -19.11 -17.12 28.91
C ARG A 184 -19.29 -17.71 30.31
N TRP A 185 -19.96 -17.00 31.22
CA TRP A 185 -20.21 -17.44 32.60
C TRP A 185 -21.14 -18.66 32.73
N VAL A 186 -21.85 -19.04 31.67
CA VAL A 186 -22.75 -20.20 31.65
C VAL A 186 -21.96 -21.52 31.62
N TYR A 187 -20.73 -21.51 31.08
CA TYR A 187 -19.89 -22.69 30.97
C TYR A 187 -19.08 -22.92 32.25
N ARG A 188 -19.07 -24.17 32.74
CA ARG A 188 -18.50 -24.55 34.05
C ARG A 188 -16.97 -24.56 34.05
N SER A 189 -16.36 -24.73 32.88
CA SER A 189 -14.91 -24.77 32.73
C SER A 189 -14.46 -24.06 31.45
N SER A 190 -13.17 -23.76 31.36
CA SER A 190 -12.54 -23.18 30.18
C SER A 190 -12.54 -24.18 29.00
N GLU A 191 -12.42 -25.47 29.28
CA GLU A 191 -12.55 -26.55 28.27
C GLU A 191 -13.95 -26.57 27.64
N GLU A 192 -14.99 -26.52 28.48
CA GLU A 192 -16.39 -26.50 28.03
C GLU A 192 -16.68 -25.22 27.22
N ALA A 193 -16.13 -24.07 27.62
CA ALA A 193 -16.29 -22.82 26.89
C ALA A 193 -15.59 -22.84 25.52
N ALA A 194 -14.34 -23.31 25.45
CA ALA A 194 -13.59 -23.38 24.21
C ALA A 194 -14.25 -24.34 23.20
N ALA A 195 -14.70 -25.51 23.66
CA ALA A 195 -15.44 -26.46 22.83
C ALA A 195 -16.78 -25.87 22.35
N ALA A 196 -17.50 -25.16 23.21
CA ALA A 196 -18.75 -24.51 22.83
C ALA A 196 -18.54 -23.41 21.78
N TYR A 197 -17.49 -22.61 21.92
CA TYR A 197 -17.13 -21.60 20.93
C TYR A 197 -16.80 -22.23 19.57
N GLU A 198 -16.00 -23.30 19.57
CA GLU A 198 -15.66 -24.03 18.35
C GLU A 198 -16.92 -24.56 17.63
N VAL A 199 -17.89 -25.08 18.38
CA VAL A 199 -19.20 -25.49 17.81
C VAL A 199 -19.95 -24.29 17.23
N GLU A 200 -19.99 -23.16 17.93
CA GLU A 200 -20.72 -21.94 17.51
C GLU A 200 -20.21 -21.43 16.14
N ILE A 201 -18.89 -21.43 15.93
CA ILE A 201 -18.28 -20.96 14.68
C ILE A 201 -17.97 -22.08 13.68
N SER A 202 -18.31 -23.33 13.98
CA SER A 202 -17.91 -24.52 13.21
C SER A 202 -18.23 -24.43 11.72
N ARG A 203 -19.40 -23.87 11.36
CA ARG A 203 -19.82 -23.68 9.97
C ARG A 203 -18.90 -22.77 9.15
N HIS A 204 -18.12 -21.93 9.83
CA HIS A 204 -17.24 -20.93 9.23
C HIS A 204 -15.76 -21.34 9.25
N LEU A 205 -15.36 -22.33 10.05
CA LEU A 205 -13.95 -22.70 10.23
C LEU A 205 -13.25 -23.10 8.92
N ALA A 206 -13.93 -23.85 8.05
CA ALA A 206 -13.37 -24.27 6.76
C ALA A 206 -13.24 -23.09 5.78
N GLU A 207 -14.09 -22.08 5.89
CA GLU A 207 -13.99 -20.86 5.08
C GLU A 207 -12.94 -19.92 5.64
N LEU A 208 -12.86 -19.76 6.96
CA LEU A 208 -11.82 -19.01 7.65
C LEU A 208 -10.42 -19.55 7.32
N ALA A 209 -10.22 -20.87 7.39
CA ALA A 209 -8.93 -21.47 7.06
C ALA A 209 -8.52 -21.22 5.59
N ARG A 210 -9.49 -21.25 4.66
CA ARG A 210 -9.25 -20.88 3.25
C ARG A 210 -8.93 -19.41 3.10
N ALA A 211 -9.64 -18.54 3.81
CA ALA A 211 -9.40 -17.11 3.83
C ALA A 211 -8.00 -16.79 4.34
N GLN A 212 -7.58 -17.37 5.47
CA GLN A 212 -6.26 -17.18 6.07
C GLN A 212 -5.13 -17.60 5.10
N ALA A 213 -5.26 -18.77 4.48
CA ALA A 213 -4.28 -19.26 3.51
C ALA A 213 -4.16 -18.30 2.30
N SER A 214 -5.28 -17.88 1.73
CA SER A 214 -5.26 -16.93 0.61
C SER A 214 -4.72 -15.57 1.03
N ILE A 215 -5.15 -15.01 2.16
CA ILE A 215 -4.71 -13.70 2.64
C ILE A 215 -3.19 -13.70 2.87
N GLU A 216 -2.63 -14.73 3.50
CA GLU A 216 -1.18 -14.80 3.72
C GLU A 216 -0.40 -14.90 2.40
N GLU A 217 -0.85 -15.74 1.46
CA GLU A 217 -0.21 -15.86 0.12
C GLU A 217 -0.14 -14.51 -0.61
N PHE A 218 -1.26 -13.78 -0.67
CA PHE A 218 -1.29 -12.48 -1.32
C PHE A 218 -0.56 -11.40 -0.50
N ARG A 219 -0.52 -11.51 0.84
CA ARG A 219 0.26 -10.60 1.69
C ARG A 219 1.76 -10.76 1.43
N GLU A 220 2.26 -11.99 1.32
CA GLU A 220 3.66 -12.28 1.01
C GLU A 220 4.07 -11.69 -0.34
N ARG A 221 3.26 -11.91 -1.38
CA ARG A 221 3.50 -11.34 -2.72
C ARG A 221 3.46 -9.82 -2.73
N ARG A 222 2.49 -9.21 -2.06
CA ARG A 222 2.43 -7.75 -1.89
C ARG A 222 3.66 -7.22 -1.14
N ASP A 223 4.07 -7.89 -0.08
CA ASP A 223 5.23 -7.48 0.73
C ASP A 223 6.53 -7.62 -0.06
N GLU A 224 6.63 -8.61 -0.95
CA GLU A 224 7.72 -8.76 -1.92
C GLU A 224 7.73 -7.62 -2.94
N ALA A 225 6.58 -7.33 -3.57
CA ALA A 225 6.45 -6.19 -4.48
C ALA A 225 6.79 -4.86 -3.77
N GLY A 226 6.40 -4.71 -2.50
CA GLY A 226 6.76 -3.55 -1.68
C GLY A 226 8.27 -3.45 -1.40
N ARG A 227 8.98 -4.58 -1.26
CA ARG A 227 10.45 -4.58 -1.18
C ARG A 227 11.07 -4.14 -2.50
N ALA A 228 10.57 -4.63 -3.63
CA ALA A 228 11.03 -4.22 -4.96
C ALA A 228 10.83 -2.71 -5.20
N VAL A 229 9.72 -2.13 -4.74
CA VAL A 229 9.53 -0.66 -4.77
C VAL A 229 10.61 0.06 -3.98
N ASN A 230 10.93 -0.39 -2.76
CA ASN A 230 11.95 0.24 -1.93
C ASN A 230 13.35 0.15 -2.56
N GLU A 231 13.67 -0.97 -3.20
CA GLU A 231 14.92 -1.18 -3.94
C GLU A 231 15.00 -0.23 -5.14
N ALA A 232 13.97 -0.19 -5.99
CA ALA A 232 13.92 0.73 -7.15
C ALA A 232 14.01 2.21 -6.74
N VAL A 233 13.37 2.61 -5.62
CA VAL A 233 13.49 3.96 -5.06
C VAL A 233 14.93 4.23 -4.59
N ALA A 234 15.60 3.24 -4.00
CA ALA A 234 16.99 3.40 -3.56
C ALA A 234 17.94 3.58 -4.75
N GLU A 235 17.78 2.78 -5.79
CA GLU A 235 18.54 2.88 -7.05
C GLU A 235 18.31 4.23 -7.74
N THR A 236 17.06 4.66 -7.86
CA THR A 236 16.71 5.97 -8.42
C THR A 236 17.38 7.11 -7.66
N ARG A 237 17.44 7.02 -6.32
CA ARG A 237 18.16 7.99 -5.48
C ARG A 237 19.66 7.94 -5.66
N GLU A 238 20.24 6.80 -6.04
CA GLU A 238 21.66 6.69 -6.40
C GLU A 238 21.95 7.42 -7.71
N VAL A 239 21.15 7.14 -8.75
CA VAL A 239 21.30 7.82 -10.04
C VAL A 239 21.14 9.34 -9.89
N PHE A 240 20.19 9.78 -9.06
CA PHE A 240 20.01 11.20 -8.76
C PHE A 240 21.23 11.81 -8.05
N ARG A 241 21.84 11.10 -7.10
CA ARG A 241 23.03 11.57 -6.37
C ARG A 241 24.23 11.79 -7.31
N ASP A 242 24.34 11.00 -8.36
CA ASP A 242 25.39 11.11 -9.38
C ASP A 242 25.17 12.26 -10.37
N ARG A 243 24.19 13.14 -10.13
CA ARG A 243 23.92 14.30 -10.99
C ARG A 243 25.19 15.13 -11.17
N PRO A 244 25.60 15.41 -12.43
CA PRO A 244 26.69 16.33 -12.69
C PRO A 244 26.38 17.68 -12.05
N THR A 245 27.21 18.12 -11.10
CA THR A 245 27.19 19.52 -10.65
C THR A 245 27.78 20.36 -11.78
N ALA A 246 27.03 21.34 -12.27
CA ALA A 246 27.57 22.31 -13.23
C ALA A 246 28.84 22.93 -12.63
N GLU A 247 29.97 22.79 -13.32
CA GLU A 247 31.18 23.53 -12.94
C GLU A 247 30.84 25.02 -12.97
N PRO A 248 31.20 25.81 -11.94
CA PRO A 248 31.07 27.24 -12.02
C PRO A 248 31.93 27.71 -13.19
N SER A 249 31.29 28.28 -14.21
CA SER A 249 31.96 28.94 -15.32
C SER A 249 32.76 30.12 -14.77
N VAL A 250 34.02 29.86 -14.41
CA VAL A 250 35.00 30.91 -14.12
C VAL A 250 35.22 31.66 -15.43
N THR A 251 34.55 32.79 -15.56
CA THR A 251 34.77 33.72 -16.67
C THR A 251 36.06 34.50 -16.33
N PRO A 252 37.08 34.49 -17.21
CA PRO A 252 38.34 35.21 -16.98
C PRO A 252 38.17 36.74 -17.01
#